data_AF-A0A8H7T361-F1
#
_entry.id   AF-A0A8H7T361-F1
#
_cell.length_a   1.000
_cell.length_b   1.000
_cell.length_c   1.000
_cell.angle_alpha   90.00
_cell.angle_beta   90.00
_cell.angle_gamma   90.00
#
_symmetry.space_group_name_H-M   'P 1'
#
loop_
_entity.id
_entity.type
_entity.pdbx_description
1 polymer ?
#
loop_
_entity_poly.entity_id
_entity_poly.type
_entity_poly.pdbx_seq_one_letter_code
_entity_poly.pdbx_strand_id
1 'polypeptide(L)'
;MRTTFSTLAVMASSLLVKEALAAPAIRARDYYLDTDNVIVTEEVWVTELADGSYATGVPVAVGTITIDGSAVLVTEPVPSATIPPPAPTSVAPTTTEASTTEVPAVPSTSSTPLPEPTTSSVVADAVFLEQTPSSTSIYVAPTTSEAPVVVPTTLASVVLPSTITSAAPVATTAASSSGSGKRGLAYNDASLLSSFTSASEVTWAYNWGSTTSSIPSNFEYTPMLWGLLSGDTGNWAEAVETALAGGSTHLLAFNEPDYSGQANLGYAEAATGYLTYMQPYASKAKLVSPAVTNGGDPMGLTWLSNFISACSSCTIDAVAIHWYNGGDAAAFKEYMAKAYTAGGNRPLWITEFEASGTDEEQAAFLTEVMAWMDETDYIERYAYFMVSDGNLVSGSSLSSLGSTYATST
;
A
#
# COMPACT_ATOMS: atom_id res chain seq x y z
N MET A 1 36.05 35.64 -20.49
CA MET A 1 36.95 34.77 -19.70
C MET A 1 36.06 34.07 -18.68
N ARG A 2 36.03 32.73 -18.70
CA ARG A 2 35.23 31.88 -17.80
C ARG A 2 35.65 32.12 -16.34
N THR A 3 34.67 32.12 -15.44
CA THR A 3 34.70 31.33 -14.19
C THR A 3 33.31 31.37 -13.55
N THR A 4 32.46 30.39 -13.87
CA THR A 4 31.32 30.03 -13.03
C THR A 4 31.83 29.09 -11.94
N PHE A 5 31.90 29.59 -10.70
CA PHE A 5 32.13 28.74 -9.54
C PHE A 5 30.79 28.22 -9.04
N SER A 6 30.61 26.90 -9.03
CA SER A 6 29.49 26.23 -8.37
C SER A 6 29.94 25.86 -6.96
N THR A 7 29.74 26.75 -5.99
CA THR A 7 29.87 26.41 -4.58
C THR A 7 28.53 25.83 -4.11
N LEU A 8 28.47 24.49 -4.06
CA LEU A 8 27.41 23.75 -3.41
C LEU A 8 27.56 23.95 -1.89
N ALA A 9 26.73 24.78 -1.29
CA ALA A 9 26.63 24.91 0.16
C ALA A 9 25.49 23.99 0.64
N VAL A 10 25.85 22.83 1.20
CA VAL A 10 24.92 21.97 1.93
C VAL A 10 25.07 22.32 3.40
N MET A 11 24.00 22.79 4.06
CA MET A 11 23.71 22.58 5.50
C MET A 11 22.49 23.41 5.93
N ALA A 12 21.40 22.73 6.30
CA ALA A 12 20.54 23.05 7.44
C ALA A 12 19.52 21.91 7.64
N SER A 13 19.76 21.02 8.60
CA SER A 13 18.77 20.06 9.07
C SER A 13 17.84 20.75 10.07
N SER A 14 16.52 20.70 9.85
CA SER A 14 15.54 21.05 10.87
C SER A 14 14.68 19.82 11.18
N LEU A 15 14.84 19.28 12.39
CA LEU A 15 13.98 18.23 12.95
C LEU A 15 12.67 18.87 13.42
N LEU A 16 11.53 18.33 12.97
CA LEU A 16 10.21 18.61 13.53
C LEU A 16 9.70 17.33 14.20
N VAL A 17 9.67 17.32 15.53
CA VAL A 17 9.02 16.29 16.37
C VAL A 17 7.61 16.77 16.68
N LYS A 18 6.59 15.92 16.45
CA LYS A 18 5.25 16.15 17.00
C LYS A 18 4.58 14.83 17.38
N GLU A 19 4.22 14.71 18.65
CA GLU A 19 3.54 13.56 19.24
C GLU A 19 2.03 13.53 18.93
N ALA A 20 1.47 12.33 18.85
CA ALA A 20 0.05 12.05 18.66
C ALA A 20 -0.63 11.63 19.98
N LEU A 21 -1.82 12.19 20.22
CA LEU A 21 -2.68 11.94 21.38
C LEU A 21 -3.46 10.62 21.26
N ALA A 22 -3.61 9.94 22.39
CA ALA A 22 -4.27 8.64 22.55
C ALA A 22 -5.81 8.70 22.70
N ALA A 23 -6.49 7.62 22.30
CA ALA A 23 -7.81 7.16 22.79
C ALA A 23 -7.99 5.64 22.52
N PRO A 24 -8.84 4.89 23.26
CA PRO A 24 -8.40 3.65 23.91
C PRO A 24 -8.84 2.31 23.28
N ALA A 25 -7.87 1.37 23.32
CA ALA A 25 -7.93 -0.06 23.65
C ALA A 25 -8.88 -1.03 22.92
N ILE A 26 -8.33 -1.90 22.05
CA ILE A 26 -8.44 -3.38 22.11
C ILE A 26 -7.15 -4.02 21.50
N ARG A 27 -6.50 -4.90 22.29
CA ARG A 27 -5.37 -5.82 22.01
C ARG A 27 -3.99 -5.17 21.74
N ALA A 28 -3.01 -5.63 22.51
CA ALA A 28 -1.62 -5.17 22.48
C ALA A 28 -1.04 -5.22 21.05
N ARG A 29 -0.58 -4.06 20.56
CA ARG A 29 0.32 -3.96 19.43
C ARG A 29 1.67 -3.50 19.98
N ASP A 30 2.74 -4.19 19.60
CA ASP A 30 4.09 -3.72 19.83
C ASP A 30 4.25 -2.36 19.13
N TYR A 31 4.71 -1.36 19.88
CA TYR A 31 4.94 -0.02 19.34
C TYR A 31 6.35 0.05 18.77
N TYR A 32 6.44 0.34 17.48
CA TYR A 32 7.71 0.66 16.82
C TYR A 32 7.79 2.17 16.66
N LEU A 33 8.87 2.77 17.16
CA LEU A 33 9.20 4.14 16.79
C LEU A 33 9.91 4.05 15.45
N ASP A 34 9.20 4.45 14.40
CA ASP A 34 9.82 4.69 13.11
C ASP A 34 10.21 6.16 13.02
N THR A 35 11.43 6.42 12.55
CA THR A 35 11.95 7.78 12.42
C THR A 35 12.49 7.96 11.02
N ASP A 36 11.63 8.51 10.16
CA ASP A 36 12.02 8.87 8.81
C ASP A 36 12.82 10.15 8.80
N ASN A 37 14.02 10.08 8.24
CA ASN A 37 14.78 11.28 7.90
C ASN A 37 14.38 11.71 6.49
N VAL A 38 13.60 12.79 6.40
CA VAL A 38 13.24 13.40 5.13
C VAL A 38 14.32 14.41 4.74
N ILE A 39 15.06 14.13 3.67
CA ILE A 39 15.95 15.10 3.04
C ILE A 39 15.18 15.84 1.97
N VAL A 40 14.86 17.09 2.23
CA VAL A 40 14.31 18.01 1.22
C VAL A 40 15.47 18.72 0.55
N THR A 41 15.59 18.55 -0.78
CA THR A 41 16.57 19.27 -1.58
C THR A 41 15.88 20.46 -2.24
N GLU A 42 16.33 21.66 -1.89
CA GLU A 42 15.88 22.91 -2.51
C GLU A 42 17.03 23.55 -3.28
N GLU A 43 16.73 24.05 -4.48
CA GLU A 43 17.63 24.91 -5.24
C GLU A 43 17.31 26.38 -4.96
N VAL A 44 18.36 27.17 -4.73
CA VAL A 44 18.26 28.63 -4.54
C VAL A 44 19.23 29.32 -5.48
N TRP A 45 18.73 30.29 -6.24
CA TRP A 45 19.56 31.14 -7.09
C TRP A 45 20.18 32.28 -6.28
N VAL A 46 21.49 32.46 -6.38
CA VAL A 46 22.18 33.61 -5.78
C VAL A 46 22.69 34.53 -6.90
N THR A 47 22.30 35.79 -6.85
CA THR A 47 22.68 36.81 -7.84
C THR A 47 23.54 37.87 -7.15
N GLU A 48 24.73 38.12 -7.67
CA GLU A 48 25.55 39.26 -7.27
C GLU A 48 25.03 40.54 -7.93
N LEU A 49 24.76 41.55 -7.11
CA LEU A 49 24.25 42.85 -7.53
C LEU A 49 25.41 43.80 -7.85
N ALA A 50 25.11 44.87 -8.59
CA ALA A 50 26.12 45.79 -9.10
C ALA A 50 26.91 46.56 -8.01
N ASP A 51 26.40 46.60 -6.78
CA ASP A 51 27.08 47.17 -5.61
C ASP A 51 27.97 46.16 -4.86
N GLY A 52 28.09 44.93 -5.39
CA GLY A 52 28.87 43.84 -4.79
C GLY A 52 28.14 43.08 -3.69
N SER A 53 26.85 43.38 -3.44
CA SER A 53 26.01 42.61 -2.52
C SER A 53 25.40 41.38 -3.21
N TYR A 54 24.94 40.40 -2.43
CA TYR A 54 24.30 39.18 -2.96
C TYR A 54 22.80 39.17 -2.63
N ALA A 55 21.98 38.81 -3.60
CA ALA A 55 20.55 38.56 -3.44
C ALA A 55 20.22 37.08 -3.69
N THR A 56 19.45 36.48 -2.80
CA THR A 56 19.00 35.08 -2.90
C THR A 56 17.55 35.02 -3.38
N GLY A 57 17.27 34.19 -4.40
CA GLY A 57 15.93 33.92 -4.90
C GLY A 57 15.10 33.05 -3.95
N VAL A 58 13.83 32.82 -4.31
CA VAL A 58 12.96 31.91 -3.56
C VAL A 58 13.43 30.46 -3.76
N PRO A 59 13.55 29.65 -2.70
CA PRO A 59 13.88 28.24 -2.81
C PRO A 59 12.85 27.48 -3.66
N VAL A 60 13.31 26.58 -4.52
CA VAL A 60 12.47 25.69 -5.31
C VAL A 60 12.82 24.26 -4.93
N ALA A 61 11.83 23.48 -4.49
CA ALA A 61 12.03 22.07 -4.18
C ALA A 61 12.33 21.28 -5.47
N VAL A 62 13.46 20.56 -5.48
CA VAL A 62 13.93 19.79 -6.65
C VAL A 62 14.03 18.29 -6.39
N GLY A 63 13.83 17.85 -5.15
CA GLY A 63 13.75 16.43 -4.82
C GLY A 63 13.54 16.19 -3.33
N THR A 64 12.93 15.06 -3.02
CA THR A 64 12.76 14.55 -1.65
C THR A 64 13.27 13.12 -1.64
N ILE A 65 14.15 12.80 -0.68
CA ILE A 65 14.62 11.43 -0.45
C ILE A 65 14.28 11.09 1.00
N THR A 66 13.57 9.98 1.19
CA THR A 66 13.37 9.36 2.50
C THR A 66 14.51 8.38 2.73
N ILE A 67 15.19 8.52 3.87
CA ILE A 67 16.14 7.51 4.32
C ILE A 67 15.47 6.76 5.47
N ASP A 68 15.09 5.52 5.22
CA ASP A 68 14.54 4.63 6.25
C ASP A 68 15.54 4.48 7.40
N GLY A 69 15.12 4.87 8.59
CA GLY A 69 15.76 4.46 9.82
C GLY A 69 15.43 3.00 10.10
N SER A 70 16.37 2.22 10.67
CA SER A 70 16.00 0.89 11.17
C SER A 70 15.04 1.05 12.35
N ALA A 71 13.85 0.46 12.26
CA ALA A 71 12.88 0.43 13.34
C ALA A 71 13.51 -0.13 14.62
N VAL A 72 13.47 0.64 15.71
CA VAL A 72 13.93 0.19 17.03
C VAL A 72 12.73 -0.24 17.84
N LEU A 73 12.74 -1.49 18.30
CA LEU A 73 11.74 -1.99 19.24
C LEU A 73 11.87 -1.22 20.56
N VAL A 74 10.84 -0.46 20.92
CA VAL A 74 10.77 0.19 22.22
C VAL A 74 10.18 -0.82 23.20
N THR A 75 11.04 -1.56 23.90
CA THR A 75 10.58 -2.29 25.09
C THR A 75 10.28 -1.26 26.16
N GLU A 76 9.00 -1.10 26.52
CA GLU A 76 8.62 -0.45 27.77
C GLU A 76 9.52 -0.97 28.91
N PRO A 77 10.12 -0.11 29.75
CA PRO A 77 10.82 -0.59 30.92
C PRO A 77 9.80 -1.27 31.82
N VAL A 78 9.95 -2.59 32.00
CA VAL A 78 9.27 -3.34 33.05
C VAL A 78 9.43 -2.55 34.36
N PRO A 79 8.34 -2.22 35.09
CA PRO A 79 8.49 -1.59 36.39
C PRO A 79 9.27 -2.57 37.27
N SER A 80 10.53 -2.21 37.53
CA SER A 80 11.42 -2.97 38.37
C SER A 80 10.76 -3.09 39.75
N ALA A 81 10.64 -4.33 40.25
CA ALA A 81 10.16 -4.58 41.60
C ALA A 81 11.01 -3.74 42.56
N THR A 82 10.38 -2.79 43.26
CA THR A 82 11.02 -2.01 44.30
C THR A 82 11.38 -2.93 45.45
N ILE A 83 12.64 -3.40 45.43
CA ILE A 83 13.31 -3.96 46.59
C ILE A 83 13.42 -2.81 47.62
N PRO A 84 12.92 -2.98 48.86
CA PRO A 84 13.07 -1.96 49.89
C PRO A 84 14.56 -1.74 50.20
N PRO A 85 14.99 -0.49 50.46
CA PRO A 85 16.40 -0.21 50.70
C PRO A 85 16.92 -0.92 51.95
N PRO A 86 18.21 -1.34 51.94
CA PRO A 86 18.79 -2.15 53.00
C PRO A 86 18.98 -1.38 54.31
N ALA A 87 18.90 -2.12 55.42
CA ALA A 87 19.19 -1.63 56.76
C ALA A 87 20.63 -1.06 56.86
N PRO A 88 20.86 0.01 57.64
CA PRO A 88 22.18 0.61 57.76
C PRO A 88 23.11 -0.27 58.63
N THR A 89 24.23 -0.68 58.06
CA THR A 89 25.31 -1.37 58.77
C THR A 89 26.19 -0.37 59.50
N SER A 90 26.22 -0.55 60.83
CA SER A 90 27.15 0.03 61.79
C SER A 90 28.61 -0.20 61.41
N VAL A 91 29.42 0.86 61.48
CA VAL A 91 30.79 0.76 61.99
C VAL A 91 31.10 2.04 62.78
N ALA A 92 31.25 1.87 64.09
CA ALA A 92 31.81 2.87 65.02
C ALA A 92 33.36 2.97 64.79
N PRO A 93 34.09 3.97 65.30
CA PRO A 93 34.14 4.16 66.76
C PRO A 93 34.36 5.59 67.28
N THR A 94 34.14 5.72 68.60
CA THR A 94 34.85 6.63 69.53
C THR A 94 34.41 8.11 69.45
N THR A 95 33.90 8.78 70.50
CA THR A 95 34.17 8.75 71.95
C THR A 95 33.10 9.60 72.66
N THR A 96 32.70 9.18 73.89
CA THR A 96 32.57 10.04 75.10
C THR A 96 31.52 11.16 75.07
N GLU A 97 30.57 11.31 75.99
CA GLU A 97 30.32 10.77 77.34
C GLU A 97 28.91 11.23 77.73
N ALA A 98 28.31 10.53 78.71
CA ALA A 98 27.50 11.05 79.82
C ALA A 98 26.31 12.01 79.50
N SER A 99 25.13 11.89 80.08
CA SER A 99 24.59 11.07 81.16
C SER A 99 23.17 11.61 81.39
N THR A 100 22.21 10.73 81.70
CA THR A 100 21.07 10.91 82.64
C THR A 100 20.08 12.09 82.43
N THR A 101 18.77 12.05 82.72
CA THR A 101 17.71 11.13 83.13
C THR A 101 16.45 12.04 83.21
N GLU A 102 15.24 11.45 83.24
CA GLU A 102 13.98 12.01 83.81
C GLU A 102 13.08 12.98 83.00
N VAL A 103 11.99 12.44 82.41
CA VAL A 103 10.60 12.35 82.96
C VAL A 103 10.12 13.54 83.85
N PRO A 104 8.84 14.00 83.87
CA PRO A 104 7.83 14.26 82.81
C PRO A 104 7.03 15.60 83.01
N ALA A 105 6.03 15.81 82.13
CA ALA A 105 4.67 16.37 82.42
C ALA A 105 4.32 17.89 82.22
N VAL A 106 3.54 18.15 81.14
CA VAL A 106 2.33 19.04 80.93
C VAL A 106 2.34 20.56 81.28
N PRO A 107 1.36 21.42 80.85
CA PRO A 107 0.24 21.27 79.89
C PRO A 107 -0.06 22.50 78.95
N SER A 108 -1.15 22.37 78.16
CA SER A 108 -2.18 23.40 77.87
C SER A 108 -2.24 24.14 76.50
N THR A 109 -3.36 23.84 75.80
CA THR A 109 -4.38 24.73 75.17
C THR A 109 -4.12 25.63 73.94
N SER A 110 -4.92 25.34 72.89
CA SER A 110 -5.87 26.22 72.16
C SER A 110 -5.46 27.06 70.92
N SER A 111 -6.29 26.90 69.86
CA SER A 111 -6.81 27.85 68.83
C SER A 111 -5.83 28.68 67.98
N THR A 112 -5.85 28.74 66.64
CA THR A 112 -6.91 29.19 65.68
C THR A 112 -6.33 29.12 64.23
N PRO A 113 -7.10 29.04 63.12
CA PRO A 113 -6.57 29.09 61.73
C PRO A 113 -7.14 30.24 60.85
N LEU A 114 -6.40 30.69 59.81
CA LEU A 114 -6.85 31.49 58.63
C LEU A 114 -5.68 31.75 57.61
N PRO A 115 -5.87 32.27 56.37
CA PRO A 115 -6.66 31.84 55.17
C PRO A 115 -5.86 31.78 53.82
N GLU A 116 -6.56 31.38 52.75
CA GLU A 116 -6.32 31.67 51.31
C GLU A 116 -6.35 33.17 50.93
N PRO A 117 -5.89 33.51 49.70
CA PRO A 117 -6.71 34.35 48.82
C PRO A 117 -6.76 33.97 47.32
N THR A 118 -7.82 34.47 46.69
CA THR A 118 -8.25 34.47 45.27
C THR A 118 -7.61 35.58 44.41
N THR A 119 -7.68 35.46 43.07
CA THR A 119 -7.79 36.55 42.04
C THR A 119 -7.83 35.91 40.63
N SER A 120 -8.17 36.58 39.52
CA SER A 120 -9.37 37.33 39.07
C SER A 120 -9.23 37.49 37.53
N SER A 121 -10.34 37.71 36.81
CA SER A 121 -10.49 37.73 35.35
C SER A 121 -10.04 39.03 34.64
N VAL A 122 -9.68 38.95 33.35
CA VAL A 122 -9.95 39.99 32.33
C VAL A 122 -10.03 39.38 30.93
N VAL A 123 -11.04 39.81 30.18
CA VAL A 123 -11.38 39.45 28.80
C VAL A 123 -10.99 40.63 27.90
N ALA A 124 -10.38 40.39 26.74
CA ALA A 124 -10.10 41.43 25.74
C ALA A 124 -10.71 41.02 24.38
N ASP A 125 -11.55 41.92 23.86
CA ASP A 125 -12.22 41.86 22.56
C ASP A 125 -11.24 41.85 21.39
N ALA A 126 -11.45 40.93 20.44
CA ALA A 126 -10.80 40.93 19.13
C ALA A 126 -11.77 41.49 18.08
N VAL A 127 -11.34 42.58 17.44
CA VAL A 127 -12.07 43.29 16.38
C VAL A 127 -11.88 42.55 15.05
N PHE A 128 -12.99 42.20 14.40
CA PHE A 128 -13.04 41.59 13.06
C PHE A 128 -12.73 42.66 11.99
N LEU A 129 -11.77 42.39 11.11
CA LEU A 129 -11.56 43.12 9.85
C LEU A 129 -11.82 42.17 8.67
N GLU A 130 -12.94 42.36 7.97
CA GLU A 130 -13.21 41.73 6.68
C GLU A 130 -12.23 42.26 5.62
N GLN A 131 -11.54 41.35 4.93
CA GLN A 131 -10.88 41.65 3.66
C GLN A 131 -11.64 40.98 2.52
N THR A 132 -12.21 41.83 1.65
CA THR A 132 -12.81 41.49 0.37
C THR A 132 -11.74 41.02 -0.63
N PRO A 133 -11.93 39.89 -1.35
CA PRO A 133 -11.03 39.52 -2.43
C PRO A 133 -11.23 40.42 -3.66
N SER A 134 -10.15 41.05 -4.10
CA SER A 134 -10.09 41.83 -5.33
C SER A 134 -10.18 40.90 -6.54
N SER A 135 -11.18 41.15 -7.38
CA SER A 135 -11.40 40.44 -8.64
C SER A 135 -10.53 41.04 -9.73
N THR A 136 -9.59 40.26 -10.28
CA THR A 136 -8.89 40.61 -11.52
C THR A 136 -9.39 39.70 -12.64
N SER A 137 -10.30 40.21 -13.46
CA SER A 137 -10.78 39.55 -14.66
C SER A 137 -9.71 39.60 -15.76
N ILE A 138 -9.24 38.43 -16.21
CA ILE A 138 -8.42 38.32 -17.42
C ILE A 138 -9.37 38.14 -18.60
N TYR A 139 -9.35 39.12 -19.51
CA TYR A 139 -10.05 39.10 -20.80
C TYR A 139 -9.33 38.13 -21.75
N VAL A 140 -10.02 37.07 -22.19
CA VAL A 140 -9.57 36.18 -23.27
C VAL A 140 -10.32 36.56 -24.54
N ALA A 141 -9.58 37.02 -25.55
CA ALA A 141 -10.13 37.30 -26.88
C ALA A 141 -10.47 35.97 -27.61
N PRO A 142 -11.58 35.88 -28.35
CA PRO A 142 -11.92 34.68 -29.11
C PRO A 142 -11.05 34.59 -30.37
N THR A 143 -10.22 33.55 -30.47
CA THR A 143 -9.59 33.14 -31.72
C THR A 143 -10.49 32.15 -32.44
N THR A 144 -11.19 32.64 -33.46
CA THR A 144 -11.83 31.81 -34.48
C THR A 144 -10.75 31.18 -35.36
N SER A 145 -10.51 29.88 -35.16
CA SER A 145 -9.74 29.06 -36.10
C SER A 145 -10.67 28.00 -36.68
N GLU A 146 -11.09 28.26 -37.91
CA GLU A 146 -11.95 27.41 -38.73
C GLU A 146 -11.17 26.15 -39.15
N ALA A 147 -11.68 24.97 -38.80
CA ALA A 147 -11.11 23.70 -39.23
C ALA A 147 -11.46 23.42 -40.71
N PRO A 148 -10.51 22.97 -41.55
CA PRO A 148 -10.82 22.63 -42.92
C PRO A 148 -11.65 21.34 -43.00
N VAL A 149 -12.81 21.43 -43.65
CA VAL A 149 -13.67 20.31 -44.04
C VAL A 149 -12.94 19.48 -45.09
N VAL A 150 -12.59 18.23 -44.76
CA VAL A 150 -12.08 17.25 -45.73
C VAL A 150 -13.23 16.35 -46.17
N VAL A 151 -13.52 16.39 -47.46
CA VAL A 151 -14.56 15.61 -48.14
C VAL A 151 -14.12 14.14 -48.26
N PRO A 152 -14.97 13.14 -47.94
CA PRO A 152 -14.59 11.74 -48.05
C PRO A 152 -14.52 11.32 -49.52
N THR A 153 -13.33 10.89 -49.98
CA THR A 153 -13.15 10.29 -51.30
C THR A 153 -13.26 8.77 -51.14
N THR A 154 -14.35 8.20 -51.67
CA THR A 154 -14.55 6.76 -51.78
C THR A 154 -13.60 6.17 -52.83
N LEU A 155 -12.70 5.28 -52.44
CA LEU A 155 -11.95 4.44 -53.37
C LEU A 155 -12.31 2.97 -53.16
N ALA A 156 -12.65 2.34 -54.28
CA ALA A 156 -13.22 1.02 -54.43
C ALA A 156 -12.24 -0.09 -54.01
N SER A 157 -12.81 -1.14 -53.41
CA SER A 157 -12.13 -2.38 -53.07
C SER A 157 -11.69 -3.13 -54.33
N VAL A 158 -10.38 -3.37 -54.44
CA VAL A 158 -9.81 -4.35 -55.38
C VAL A 158 -9.71 -5.68 -54.63
N VAL A 159 -10.51 -6.66 -55.07
CA VAL A 159 -10.48 -8.04 -54.57
C VAL A 159 -9.45 -8.82 -55.38
N LEU A 160 -8.42 -9.33 -54.72
CA LEU A 160 -7.48 -10.32 -55.27
C LEU A 160 -7.80 -11.70 -54.69
N PRO A 161 -7.89 -12.77 -55.51
CA PRO A 161 -8.13 -14.12 -55.01
C PRO A 161 -6.82 -14.76 -54.54
N SER A 162 -6.73 -15.07 -53.25
CA SER A 162 -5.69 -15.94 -52.70
C SER A 162 -6.31 -17.25 -52.25
N THR A 163 -6.05 -18.31 -53.03
CA THR A 163 -6.27 -19.70 -52.66
C THR A 163 -5.20 -20.13 -51.66
N ILE A 164 -5.58 -20.40 -50.41
CA ILE A 164 -4.78 -21.19 -49.48
C ILE A 164 -5.64 -22.24 -48.78
N THR A 165 -5.09 -23.44 -48.82
CA THR A 165 -5.66 -24.74 -48.49
C THR A 165 -6.01 -24.84 -47.01
N SER A 166 -7.26 -25.23 -46.71
CA SER A 166 -7.72 -25.56 -45.37
C SER A 166 -7.07 -26.87 -44.90
N ALA A 167 -6.30 -26.79 -43.81
CA ALA A 167 -5.95 -27.94 -42.98
C ALA A 167 -6.60 -27.73 -41.62
N ALA A 168 -7.69 -28.45 -41.37
CA ALA A 168 -8.36 -28.48 -40.08
C ALA A 168 -7.51 -29.30 -39.07
N PRO A 169 -7.24 -28.80 -37.86
CA PRO A 169 -6.76 -29.66 -36.80
C PRO A 169 -7.97 -30.38 -36.18
N VAL A 170 -7.84 -31.70 -36.09
CA VAL A 170 -8.72 -32.57 -35.31
C VAL A 170 -8.43 -32.28 -33.82
N ALA A 171 -9.31 -31.52 -33.17
CA ALA A 171 -9.27 -31.37 -31.72
C ALA A 171 -10.07 -32.49 -31.08
N THR A 172 -9.35 -33.39 -30.43
CA THR A 172 -9.87 -34.39 -29.49
C THR A 172 -10.64 -33.67 -28.39
N THR A 173 -11.94 -33.95 -28.26
CA THR A 173 -12.77 -33.49 -27.15
C THR A 173 -12.32 -34.18 -25.86
N ALA A 174 -11.36 -33.58 -25.16
CA ALA A 174 -11.17 -33.84 -23.74
C ALA A 174 -12.33 -33.14 -23.01
N ALA A 175 -13.09 -33.91 -22.24
CA ALA A 175 -14.21 -33.39 -21.48
C ALA A 175 -13.71 -32.34 -20.47
N SER A 176 -14.02 -31.08 -20.72
CA SER A 176 -13.79 -29.97 -19.79
C SER A 176 -14.75 -30.12 -18.61
N SER A 177 -14.20 -30.23 -17.41
CA SER A 177 -14.91 -29.91 -16.17
C SER A 177 -15.47 -28.50 -16.30
N SER A 178 -16.76 -28.35 -16.03
CA SER A 178 -17.59 -27.16 -16.25
C SER A 178 -17.32 -26.02 -15.28
N GLY A 179 -16.05 -25.73 -15.03
CA GLY A 179 -15.59 -24.64 -14.20
C GLY A 179 -14.99 -23.49 -15.00
N SER A 180 -15.24 -22.26 -14.56
CA SER A 180 -14.68 -21.05 -15.20
C SER A 180 -13.15 -21.04 -15.11
N GLY A 181 -12.59 -21.72 -14.10
CA GLY A 181 -11.17 -21.80 -13.81
C GLY A 181 -10.56 -20.47 -13.37
N LYS A 182 -11.38 -19.49 -12.94
CA LYS A 182 -10.93 -18.14 -12.57
C LYS A 182 -10.42 -18.04 -11.13
N ARG A 183 -10.84 -18.96 -10.26
CA ARG A 183 -10.59 -18.91 -8.81
C ARG A 183 -9.15 -19.28 -8.47
N GLY A 184 -8.54 -18.50 -7.58
CA GLY A 184 -7.15 -18.67 -7.16
C GLY A 184 -6.96 -18.73 -5.64
N LEU A 185 -5.74 -18.99 -5.21
CA LEU A 185 -5.36 -19.04 -3.80
C LEU A 185 -4.26 -18.02 -3.52
N ALA A 186 -4.59 -16.97 -2.75
CA ALA A 186 -3.61 -16.10 -2.12
C ALA A 186 -3.10 -16.79 -0.84
N TYR A 187 -1.80 -16.98 -0.65
CA TYR A 187 -1.28 -17.74 0.49
C TYR A 187 0.08 -17.25 0.99
N ASN A 188 0.37 -17.52 2.27
CA ASN A 188 1.75 -17.44 2.79
C ASN A 188 2.33 -18.82 3.05
N ASP A 189 1.53 -19.75 3.58
CA ASP A 189 1.95 -21.13 3.84
C ASP A 189 1.43 -22.08 2.76
N ALA A 190 2.35 -22.54 1.90
CA ALA A 190 2.07 -23.47 0.81
C ALA A 190 1.46 -24.81 1.28
N SER A 191 1.71 -25.23 2.52
CA SER A 191 1.20 -26.51 3.02
C SER A 191 -0.33 -26.53 3.15
N LEU A 192 -0.94 -25.35 3.34
CA LEU A 192 -2.38 -25.19 3.50
C LEU A 192 -3.15 -25.38 2.18
N LEU A 193 -2.48 -25.22 1.03
CA LEU A 193 -3.08 -25.37 -0.30
C LEU A 193 -3.59 -26.80 -0.55
N SER A 194 -3.03 -27.80 0.15
CA SER A 194 -3.50 -29.19 0.08
C SER A 194 -4.99 -29.35 0.39
N SER A 195 -5.55 -28.47 1.24
CA SER A 195 -6.97 -28.43 1.60
C SER A 195 -7.89 -28.13 0.41
N PHE A 196 -7.38 -27.51 -0.65
CA PHE A 196 -8.14 -27.08 -1.83
C PHE A 196 -8.01 -28.03 -3.03
N THR A 197 -7.25 -29.12 -2.91
CA THR A 197 -6.97 -30.03 -4.05
C THR A 197 -8.19 -30.72 -4.66
N SER A 198 -9.32 -30.73 -3.94
CA SER A 198 -10.60 -31.24 -4.44
C SER A 198 -11.50 -30.18 -5.09
N ALA A 199 -11.13 -28.89 -5.01
CA ALA A 199 -11.89 -27.78 -5.56
C ALA A 199 -11.54 -27.56 -7.04
N SER A 200 -12.34 -28.11 -7.96
CA SER A 200 -12.06 -28.07 -9.40
C SER A 200 -12.07 -26.67 -10.02
N GLU A 201 -12.73 -25.71 -9.38
CA GLU A 201 -12.78 -24.31 -9.83
C GLU A 201 -11.48 -23.54 -9.54
N VAL A 202 -10.66 -24.06 -8.63
CA VAL A 202 -9.43 -23.41 -8.17
C VAL A 202 -8.24 -23.92 -8.97
N THR A 203 -7.60 -23.02 -9.73
CA THR A 203 -6.62 -23.42 -10.77
C THR A 203 -5.25 -22.77 -10.61
N TRP A 204 -5.12 -21.72 -9.80
CA TRP A 204 -3.90 -20.95 -9.67
C TRP A 204 -3.67 -20.46 -8.24
N ALA A 205 -2.44 -20.05 -7.93
CA ALA A 205 -2.06 -19.56 -6.61
C ALA A 205 -0.94 -18.52 -6.70
N TYR A 206 -0.90 -17.59 -5.75
CA TYR A 206 0.18 -16.60 -5.60
C TYR A 206 0.41 -16.29 -4.11
N ASN A 207 1.59 -15.77 -3.76
CA ASN A 207 2.01 -15.59 -2.37
C ASN A 207 2.71 -14.26 -2.08
N TRP A 208 2.42 -13.22 -2.87
CA TRP A 208 3.13 -11.93 -2.84
C TRP A 208 4.64 -11.98 -3.09
N GLY A 209 5.21 -13.16 -3.33
CA GLY A 209 6.62 -13.36 -3.59
C GLY A 209 6.92 -13.67 -5.05
N SER A 210 8.20 -13.63 -5.39
CA SER A 210 8.70 -14.06 -6.70
C SER A 210 8.88 -15.57 -6.80
N THR A 211 8.94 -16.28 -5.67
CA THR A 211 9.18 -17.73 -5.60
C THR A 211 8.22 -18.43 -4.65
N THR A 212 8.05 -19.74 -4.85
CA THR A 212 7.29 -20.61 -3.95
C THR A 212 8.06 -21.88 -3.62
N SER A 213 7.78 -22.44 -2.44
CA SER A 213 8.03 -23.86 -2.17
C SER A 213 7.08 -24.74 -3.00
N SER A 214 7.28 -26.05 -2.97
CA SER A 214 6.44 -26.99 -3.71
C SER A 214 4.96 -26.85 -3.32
N ILE A 215 4.11 -26.56 -4.31
CA ILE A 215 2.66 -26.53 -4.18
C ILE A 215 2.02 -27.75 -4.87
N PRO A 216 0.77 -28.10 -4.55
CA PRO A 216 0.04 -29.12 -5.30
C PRO A 216 -0.01 -28.82 -6.81
N SER A 217 0.24 -29.84 -7.64
CA SER A 217 0.42 -29.69 -9.09
C SER A 217 -0.84 -29.28 -9.87
N ASN A 218 -1.99 -29.26 -9.21
CA ASN A 218 -3.26 -28.77 -9.78
C ASN A 218 -3.35 -27.24 -9.77
N PHE A 219 -2.43 -26.54 -9.11
CA PHE A 219 -2.37 -25.09 -9.07
C PHE A 219 -1.17 -24.57 -9.86
N GLU A 220 -1.43 -23.65 -10.79
CA GLU A 220 -0.40 -22.83 -11.41
C GLU A 220 0.10 -21.78 -10.41
N TYR A 221 1.41 -21.73 -10.14
CA TYR A 221 1.99 -20.62 -9.38
C TYR A 221 2.10 -19.37 -10.25
N THR A 222 1.73 -18.20 -9.74
CA THR A 222 1.96 -16.91 -10.40
C THR A 222 2.94 -16.07 -9.57
N PRO A 223 4.18 -15.85 -10.05
CA PRO A 223 5.15 -15.03 -9.33
C PRO A 223 4.75 -13.54 -9.37
N MET A 224 5.05 -12.84 -8.29
CA MET A 224 4.85 -11.40 -8.14
C MET A 224 6.18 -10.68 -7.93
N LEU A 225 6.41 -9.60 -8.67
CA LEU A 225 7.42 -8.60 -8.32
C LEU A 225 6.77 -7.59 -7.39
N TRP A 226 6.93 -7.78 -6.08
CA TRP A 226 6.19 -7.02 -5.06
C TRP A 226 6.48 -5.51 -5.11
N GLY A 227 7.74 -5.12 -5.30
CA GLY A 227 8.16 -3.72 -5.31
C GLY A 227 9.46 -3.52 -6.09
N LEU A 228 10.08 -2.35 -5.91
CA LEU A 228 11.34 -1.98 -6.57
C LEU A 228 12.55 -1.97 -5.63
N LEU A 229 12.37 -2.41 -4.38
CA LEU A 229 13.49 -2.56 -3.46
C LEU A 229 14.45 -3.65 -3.97
N SER A 230 15.70 -3.59 -3.53
CA SER A 230 16.74 -4.55 -3.95
C SER A 230 16.41 -5.98 -3.54
N GLY A 231 15.67 -6.15 -2.43
CA GLY A 231 15.15 -7.45 -1.99
C GLY A 231 14.15 -8.08 -2.96
N ASP A 232 13.34 -7.27 -3.64
CA ASP A 232 12.31 -7.74 -4.58
C ASP A 232 12.90 -7.97 -5.97
N THR A 233 13.73 -7.02 -6.43
CA THR A 233 14.28 -7.01 -7.80
C THR A 233 15.48 -7.93 -7.96
N GLY A 234 16.22 -8.21 -6.88
CA GLY A 234 17.50 -8.91 -6.92
C GLY A 234 17.43 -10.34 -7.46
N ASN A 235 16.35 -11.08 -7.17
CA ASN A 235 16.15 -12.45 -7.66
C ASN A 235 15.10 -12.58 -8.78
N TRP A 236 14.48 -11.47 -9.19
CA TRP A 236 13.29 -11.49 -10.06
C TRP A 236 13.51 -12.26 -11.36
N ALA A 237 14.64 -12.04 -12.05
CA ALA A 237 14.87 -12.68 -13.34
C ALA A 237 15.03 -14.21 -13.23
N GLU A 238 15.77 -14.70 -12.25
CA GLU A 238 15.93 -16.14 -12.01
C GLU A 238 14.61 -16.79 -11.58
N ALA A 239 13.86 -16.10 -10.73
CA ALA A 239 12.55 -16.53 -10.25
C ALA A 239 11.54 -16.67 -11.40
N VAL A 240 11.48 -15.69 -12.31
CA VAL A 240 10.61 -15.73 -13.50
C VAL A 240 10.98 -16.89 -14.42
N GLU A 241 12.26 -17.07 -14.77
CA GLU A 241 12.66 -18.19 -15.65
C GLU A 241 12.33 -19.55 -15.02
N THR A 242 12.50 -19.68 -13.70
CA THR A 242 12.11 -20.89 -12.95
C THR A 242 10.59 -21.12 -12.99
N ALA A 243 9.81 -20.07 -12.73
CA ALA A 243 8.36 -20.12 -12.73
C ALA A 243 7.81 -20.48 -14.12
N LEU A 244 8.35 -19.87 -15.18
CA LEU A 244 7.98 -20.16 -16.58
C LEU A 244 8.32 -21.60 -16.96
N ALA A 245 9.50 -22.10 -16.57
CA ALA A 245 9.87 -23.50 -16.78
C ALA A 245 8.96 -24.47 -15.99
N GLY A 246 8.42 -24.02 -14.87
CA GLY A 246 7.41 -24.72 -14.06
C GLY A 246 5.98 -24.65 -14.60
N GLY A 247 5.74 -23.92 -15.70
CA GLY A 247 4.43 -23.81 -16.34
C GLY A 247 3.62 -22.56 -15.98
N SER A 248 4.21 -21.58 -15.29
CA SER A 248 3.56 -20.30 -15.02
C SER A 248 3.31 -19.56 -16.33
N THR A 249 2.12 -18.99 -16.50
CA THR A 249 1.67 -18.31 -17.73
C THR A 249 1.45 -16.82 -17.55
N HIS A 250 1.45 -16.34 -16.30
CA HIS A 250 1.29 -14.94 -15.92
C HIS A 250 2.37 -14.48 -14.95
N LEU A 251 2.64 -13.17 -14.94
CA LEU A 251 3.51 -12.50 -13.97
C LEU A 251 2.77 -11.30 -13.37
N LEU A 252 2.74 -11.19 -12.04
CA LEU A 252 2.15 -10.07 -11.31
C LEU A 252 3.21 -8.99 -11.05
N ALA A 253 2.84 -7.72 -11.23
CA ALA A 253 3.68 -6.59 -10.85
C ALA A 253 3.33 -6.07 -9.44
N PHE A 254 3.78 -4.85 -9.14
CA PHE A 254 3.90 -4.31 -7.79
C PHE A 254 2.62 -4.35 -6.95
N ASN A 255 2.78 -4.63 -5.66
CA ASN A 255 1.69 -4.77 -4.70
C ASN A 255 1.38 -3.43 -4.02
N GLU A 256 0.18 -2.92 -4.26
CA GLU A 256 -0.34 -1.67 -3.68
C GLU A 256 0.68 -0.52 -3.74
N PRO A 257 1.23 -0.20 -4.92
CA PRO A 257 2.19 0.89 -5.06
C PRO A 257 1.58 2.25 -4.68
N ASP A 258 0.25 2.36 -4.70
CA ASP A 258 -0.49 3.53 -4.29
C ASP A 258 -0.58 3.71 -2.77
N TYR A 259 -0.13 2.74 -1.97
CA TYR A 259 -0.18 2.79 -0.50
C TYR A 259 1.21 2.79 0.14
N SER A 260 1.41 3.69 1.10
CA SER A 260 2.72 3.91 1.72
C SER A 260 3.19 2.77 2.62
N GLY A 261 2.27 1.91 3.08
CA GLY A 261 2.59 0.73 3.88
C GLY A 261 2.98 -0.50 3.05
N GLN A 262 3.06 -0.36 1.72
CA GLN A 262 3.28 -1.46 0.76
C GLN A 262 4.41 -1.07 -0.20
N ALA A 263 4.29 -1.34 -1.51
CA ALA A 263 5.36 -1.04 -2.45
C ALA A 263 5.68 0.46 -2.55
N ASN A 264 4.71 1.34 -2.24
CA ASN A 264 4.90 2.79 -2.10
C ASN A 264 5.66 3.42 -3.28
N LEU A 265 5.10 3.33 -4.48
CA LEU A 265 5.70 3.83 -5.72
C LEU A 265 4.81 4.88 -6.38
N GLY A 266 5.43 5.98 -6.83
CA GLY A 266 4.75 6.90 -7.74
C GLY A 266 4.45 6.21 -9.09
N TYR A 267 3.34 6.56 -9.75
CA TYR A 267 2.95 5.93 -11.02
C TYR A 267 4.02 5.99 -12.12
N ALA A 268 4.83 7.06 -12.16
CA ALA A 268 5.91 7.22 -13.15
C ALA A 268 7.13 6.34 -12.84
N GLU A 269 7.44 6.19 -11.56
CA GLU A 269 8.47 5.27 -11.08
C GLU A 269 8.06 3.82 -11.36
N ALA A 270 6.81 3.46 -11.03
CA ALA A 270 6.25 2.16 -11.35
C ALA A 270 6.28 1.88 -12.87
N ALA A 271 5.95 2.85 -13.74
CA ALA A 271 6.06 2.66 -15.19
C ALA A 271 7.50 2.36 -15.64
N THR A 272 8.49 3.05 -15.06
CA THR A 272 9.92 2.80 -15.34
C THR A 272 10.36 1.43 -14.85
N GLY A 273 9.96 1.05 -13.63
CA GLY A 273 10.19 -0.28 -13.08
C GLY A 273 9.54 -1.38 -13.92
N TYR A 274 8.32 -1.16 -14.38
CA TYR A 274 7.58 -2.12 -15.21
C TYR A 274 8.28 -2.37 -16.55
N LEU A 275 8.73 -1.30 -17.22
CA LEU A 275 9.53 -1.41 -18.44
C LEU A 275 10.86 -2.15 -18.22
N THR A 276 11.46 -2.00 -17.05
CA THR A 276 12.74 -2.62 -16.72
C THR A 276 12.58 -4.10 -16.39
N TYR A 277 11.60 -4.44 -15.55
CA TYR A 277 11.52 -5.77 -14.93
C TYR A 277 10.39 -6.64 -15.46
N MET A 278 9.30 -6.08 -15.99
CA MET A 278 8.16 -6.86 -16.50
C MET A 278 8.22 -7.00 -18.02
N GLN A 279 8.44 -5.89 -18.74
CA GLN A 279 8.44 -5.85 -20.21
C GLN A 279 9.34 -6.89 -20.91
N PRO A 280 10.52 -7.27 -20.40
CA PRO A 280 11.34 -8.32 -21.03
C PRO A 280 10.63 -9.66 -21.21
N TYR A 281 9.57 -9.92 -20.43
CA TYR A 281 8.83 -11.18 -20.43
C TYR A 281 7.52 -11.13 -21.23
N ALA A 282 7.19 -10.01 -21.87
CA ALA A 282 5.94 -9.80 -22.62
C ALA A 282 5.68 -10.79 -23.77
N SER A 283 6.73 -11.49 -24.24
CA SER A 283 6.63 -12.53 -25.27
C SER A 283 6.59 -13.96 -24.72
N LYS A 284 6.76 -14.12 -23.40
CA LYS A 284 6.86 -15.41 -22.70
C LYS A 284 5.68 -15.68 -21.77
N ALA A 285 5.09 -14.63 -21.19
CA ALA A 285 3.97 -14.70 -20.27
C ALA A 285 3.04 -13.49 -20.47
N LYS A 286 1.81 -13.62 -19.99
CA LYS A 286 0.91 -12.49 -19.82
C LYS A 286 1.38 -11.63 -18.65
N LEU A 287 1.47 -10.32 -18.84
CA LEU A 287 1.90 -9.40 -17.81
C LEU A 287 0.70 -8.70 -17.17
N VAL A 288 0.59 -8.82 -15.85
CA VAL A 288 -0.47 -8.20 -15.07
C VAL A 288 0.04 -6.87 -14.51
N SER A 289 -0.80 -5.84 -14.48
CA SER A 289 -0.45 -4.52 -13.94
C SER A 289 -0.04 -4.59 -12.46
N PRO A 290 0.51 -3.50 -11.90
CA PRO A 290 0.54 -3.32 -10.46
C PRO A 290 -0.88 -3.40 -9.88
N ALA A 291 -1.01 -3.97 -8.70
CA ALA A 291 -2.29 -4.17 -8.02
C ALA A 291 -2.58 -2.98 -7.12
N VAL A 292 -3.60 -2.18 -7.41
CA VAL A 292 -3.94 -0.99 -6.61
C VAL A 292 -4.97 -1.28 -5.54
N THR A 293 -4.93 -0.53 -4.44
CA THR A 293 -5.97 -0.56 -3.40
C THR A 293 -7.33 -0.08 -3.93
N ASN A 294 -8.38 -0.20 -3.12
CA ASN A 294 -9.66 0.52 -3.32
C ASN A 294 -9.71 1.90 -2.65
N GLY A 295 -8.55 2.52 -2.41
CA GLY A 295 -8.43 3.87 -1.86
C GLY A 295 -8.97 4.96 -2.81
N GLY A 296 -9.38 6.08 -2.22
CA GLY A 296 -9.76 7.28 -2.98
C GLY A 296 -8.54 8.06 -3.49
N ASP A 297 -8.79 9.07 -4.32
CA ASP A 297 -7.75 9.96 -4.86
C ASP A 297 -6.78 10.46 -3.78
N PRO A 298 -5.45 10.38 -3.98
CA PRO A 298 -4.73 10.01 -5.21
C PRO A 298 -4.47 8.49 -5.41
N MET A 299 -4.97 7.64 -4.52
CA MET A 299 -4.76 6.18 -4.55
C MET A 299 -5.70 5.47 -5.53
N GLY A 300 -5.66 4.14 -5.54
CA GLY A 300 -6.61 3.29 -6.25
C GLY A 300 -6.71 3.58 -7.74
N LEU A 301 -7.93 3.79 -8.22
CA LEU A 301 -8.21 3.95 -9.66
C LEU A 301 -7.59 5.22 -10.27
N THR A 302 -7.32 6.28 -9.47
CA THR A 302 -6.59 7.45 -9.98
C THR A 302 -5.14 7.08 -10.25
N TRP A 303 -4.47 6.44 -9.29
CA TRP A 303 -3.09 5.97 -9.46
C TRP A 303 -2.98 5.05 -10.68
N LEU A 304 -3.91 4.09 -10.80
CA LEU A 304 -3.97 3.15 -11.92
C LEU A 304 -4.09 3.86 -13.27
N SER A 305 -5.03 4.80 -13.39
CA SER A 305 -5.24 5.53 -14.66
C SER A 305 -3.99 6.33 -15.07
N ASN A 306 -3.30 6.93 -14.09
CA ASN A 306 -2.04 7.64 -14.31
C ASN A 306 -0.91 6.68 -14.73
N PHE A 307 -0.81 5.51 -14.10
CA PHE A 307 0.15 4.47 -14.48
C PHE A 307 -0.10 3.96 -15.91
N ILE A 308 -1.35 3.61 -16.26
CA ILE A 308 -1.70 3.15 -17.62
C ILE A 308 -1.34 4.21 -18.67
N SER A 309 -1.55 5.49 -18.35
CA SER A 309 -1.19 6.61 -19.23
C SER A 309 0.33 6.79 -19.36
N ALA A 310 1.07 6.67 -18.25
CA ALA A 310 2.53 6.79 -18.24
C ALA A 310 3.22 5.61 -18.95
N CYS A 311 2.66 4.41 -18.85
CA CYS A 311 3.19 3.16 -19.41
C CYS A 311 2.64 2.88 -20.83
N SER A 312 2.52 3.91 -21.68
CA SER A 312 1.88 3.77 -23.01
C SER A 312 2.56 2.78 -23.97
N SER A 313 3.85 2.49 -23.75
CA SER A 313 4.62 1.48 -24.50
C SER A 313 4.68 0.11 -23.84
N CYS A 314 4.03 -0.07 -22.68
CA CYS A 314 4.07 -1.30 -21.91
C CYS A 314 3.07 -2.32 -22.46
N THR A 315 3.48 -3.58 -22.47
CA THR A 315 2.56 -4.70 -22.64
C THR A 315 1.91 -4.97 -21.29
N ILE A 316 0.60 -4.72 -21.20
CA ILE A 316 -0.21 -5.00 -20.02
C ILE A 316 -1.41 -5.81 -20.52
N ASP A 317 -1.43 -7.10 -20.18
CA ASP A 317 -2.43 -8.07 -20.66
C ASP A 317 -3.66 -8.12 -19.75
N ALA A 318 -3.47 -7.86 -18.44
CA ALA A 318 -4.54 -7.79 -17.45
C ALA A 318 -4.22 -6.75 -16.37
N VAL A 319 -5.23 -6.33 -15.62
CA VAL A 319 -5.12 -5.31 -14.57
C VAL A 319 -5.49 -5.89 -13.21
N ALA A 320 -4.57 -5.80 -12.25
CA ALA A 320 -4.77 -6.27 -10.89
C ALA A 320 -5.43 -5.20 -10.01
N ILE A 321 -6.40 -5.60 -9.19
CA ILE A 321 -7.23 -4.73 -8.35
C ILE A 321 -7.49 -5.39 -6.99
N HIS A 322 -7.38 -4.61 -5.92
CA HIS A 322 -7.75 -5.03 -4.57
C HIS A 322 -9.06 -4.38 -4.11
N TRP A 323 -9.76 -5.07 -3.20
CA TRP A 323 -10.97 -4.56 -2.58
C TRP A 323 -11.12 -4.99 -1.12
N TYR A 324 -11.17 -4.00 -0.23
CA TYR A 324 -11.42 -4.16 1.21
C TYR A 324 -12.47 -3.14 1.65
N ASN A 325 -13.75 -3.40 1.34
CA ASN A 325 -14.82 -2.45 1.67
C ASN A 325 -16.12 -3.14 2.13
N GLY A 326 -16.01 -4.09 3.04
CA GLY A 326 -17.15 -4.69 3.73
C GLY A 326 -17.82 -5.83 2.96
N GLY A 327 -19.11 -6.04 3.15
CA GLY A 327 -19.87 -7.13 2.49
C GLY A 327 -20.85 -6.66 1.41
N ASP A 328 -20.70 -5.43 0.90
CA ASP A 328 -21.62 -4.87 -0.10
C ASP A 328 -21.26 -5.36 -1.51
N ALA A 329 -21.95 -6.42 -1.95
CA ALA A 329 -21.75 -7.01 -3.27
C ALA A 329 -22.11 -6.06 -4.43
N ALA A 330 -23.05 -5.12 -4.25
CA ALA A 330 -23.39 -4.15 -5.28
C ALA A 330 -22.27 -3.13 -5.45
N ALA A 331 -21.72 -2.63 -4.34
CA ALA A 331 -20.57 -1.72 -4.36
C ALA A 331 -19.32 -2.40 -4.95
N PHE A 332 -19.08 -3.68 -4.64
CA PHE A 332 -18.02 -4.49 -5.25
C PHE A 332 -18.15 -4.53 -6.77
N LYS A 333 -19.34 -4.91 -7.29
CA LYS A 333 -19.61 -5.01 -8.73
C LYS A 333 -19.45 -3.66 -9.44
N GLU A 334 -19.96 -2.58 -8.84
CA GLU A 334 -19.79 -1.23 -9.38
C GLU A 334 -18.32 -0.81 -9.43
N TYR A 335 -17.55 -1.11 -8.38
CA TYR A 335 -16.12 -0.81 -8.33
C TYR A 335 -15.35 -1.56 -9.43
N MET A 336 -15.65 -2.85 -9.66
CA MET A 336 -15.00 -3.62 -10.72
C MET A 336 -15.32 -3.08 -12.13
N ALA A 337 -16.52 -2.58 -12.38
CA ALA A 337 -16.83 -1.91 -13.65
C ALA A 337 -16.03 -0.61 -13.85
N LYS A 338 -15.84 0.17 -12.77
CA LYS A 338 -14.97 1.37 -12.79
C LYS A 338 -13.50 1.00 -13.00
N ALA A 339 -13.04 -0.04 -12.31
CA ALA A 339 -11.68 -0.55 -12.43
C ALA A 339 -11.37 -1.05 -13.84
N TYR A 340 -12.32 -1.77 -14.47
CA TYR A 340 -12.21 -2.19 -15.86
C TYR A 340 -11.99 -1.01 -16.80
N THR A 341 -12.76 0.07 -16.60
CA THR A 341 -12.63 1.30 -17.39
C THR A 341 -11.30 2.01 -17.14
N ALA A 342 -10.90 2.18 -15.87
CA ALA A 342 -9.63 2.81 -15.47
C ALA A 342 -8.40 2.03 -15.99
N GLY A 343 -8.49 0.70 -16.03
CA GLY A 343 -7.49 -0.21 -16.58
C GLY A 343 -7.39 -0.20 -18.11
N GLY A 344 -8.17 0.64 -18.81
CA GLY A 344 -8.21 0.72 -20.26
C GLY A 344 -8.95 -0.45 -20.91
N ASN A 345 -10.01 -0.94 -20.25
CA ASN A 345 -10.87 -2.04 -20.70
C ASN A 345 -10.10 -3.37 -20.89
N ARG A 346 -9.07 -3.59 -20.08
CA ARG A 346 -8.31 -4.84 -20.02
C ARG A 346 -8.94 -5.83 -19.03
N PRO A 347 -8.81 -7.15 -19.26
CA PRO A 347 -9.26 -8.14 -18.29
C PRO A 347 -8.75 -7.85 -16.88
N LEU A 348 -9.60 -8.07 -15.88
CA LEU A 348 -9.29 -7.83 -14.49
C LEU A 348 -8.84 -9.10 -13.79
N TRP A 349 -7.89 -8.89 -12.89
CA TRP A 349 -7.46 -9.82 -11.87
C TRP A 349 -7.85 -9.22 -10.52
N ILE A 350 -8.87 -9.76 -9.84
CA ILE A 350 -9.16 -9.37 -8.45
C ILE A 350 -8.24 -10.18 -7.54
N THR A 351 -6.99 -9.77 -7.42
CA THR A 351 -5.97 -10.52 -6.67
C THR A 351 -6.23 -10.54 -5.18
N GLU A 352 -6.95 -9.54 -4.66
CA GLU A 352 -7.42 -9.52 -3.27
C GLU A 352 -8.84 -8.97 -3.20
N PHE A 353 -9.70 -9.70 -2.50
CA PHE A 353 -10.96 -9.17 -2.02
C PHE A 353 -11.31 -9.83 -0.69
N GLU A 354 -11.83 -9.05 0.25
CA GLU A 354 -12.23 -9.53 1.57
C GLU A 354 -13.51 -8.84 2.03
N ALA A 355 -14.41 -9.63 2.61
CA ALA A 355 -15.56 -9.09 3.33
C ALA A 355 -15.31 -9.07 4.83
N SER A 356 -15.85 -8.05 5.50
CA SER A 356 -15.89 -8.00 6.97
C SER A 356 -17.23 -8.52 7.49
N GLY A 357 -17.24 -8.91 8.76
CA GLY A 357 -18.43 -9.42 9.44
C GLY A 357 -18.25 -10.85 9.96
N THR A 358 -19.36 -11.47 10.32
CA THR A 358 -19.45 -12.88 10.71
C THR A 358 -19.12 -13.83 9.54
N ASP A 359 -18.76 -15.07 9.83
CA ASP A 359 -18.50 -16.10 8.81
C ASP A 359 -19.69 -16.25 7.86
N GLU A 360 -20.93 -16.14 8.37
CA GLU A 360 -22.15 -16.21 7.56
C GLU A 360 -22.30 -15.01 6.62
N GLU A 361 -21.99 -13.80 7.07
CA GLU A 361 -22.03 -12.59 6.23
C GLU A 361 -20.96 -12.64 5.14
N GLN A 362 -19.74 -13.09 5.49
CA GLN A 362 -18.66 -13.28 4.53
C GLN A 362 -19.00 -14.38 3.51
N ALA A 363 -19.59 -15.49 3.94
CA ALA A 363 -20.01 -16.57 3.07
C ALA A 363 -21.14 -16.14 2.11
N ALA A 364 -22.08 -15.32 2.57
CA ALA A 364 -23.14 -14.75 1.73
C ALA A 364 -22.56 -13.83 0.66
N PHE A 365 -21.64 -12.93 1.04
CA PHE A 365 -20.93 -12.08 0.10
C PHE A 365 -20.16 -12.91 -0.93
N LEU A 366 -19.34 -13.87 -0.48
CA LEU A 366 -18.56 -14.76 -1.35
C LEU A 366 -19.43 -15.47 -2.37
N THR A 367 -20.55 -16.04 -1.93
CA THR A 367 -21.48 -16.76 -2.81
C THR A 367 -22.01 -15.85 -3.91
N GLU A 368 -22.38 -14.61 -3.58
CA GLU A 368 -22.91 -13.68 -4.57
C GLU A 368 -21.84 -13.16 -5.54
N VAL A 369 -20.66 -12.75 -5.04
CA VAL A 369 -19.65 -12.12 -5.90
C VAL A 369 -18.89 -13.11 -6.75
N MET A 370 -18.65 -14.35 -6.27
CA MET A 370 -17.96 -15.36 -7.06
C MET A 370 -18.81 -15.83 -8.24
N ALA A 371 -20.10 -16.14 -8.03
CA ALA A 371 -21.00 -16.48 -9.12
C ALA A 371 -21.04 -15.38 -10.18
N TRP A 372 -21.09 -14.11 -9.75
CA TRP A 372 -21.02 -12.97 -10.66
C TRP A 372 -19.67 -12.86 -11.39
N MET A 373 -18.54 -13.04 -10.71
CA MET A 373 -17.21 -13.00 -11.33
C MET A 373 -17.01 -14.14 -12.34
N ASP A 374 -17.56 -15.32 -12.05
CA ASP A 374 -17.50 -16.48 -12.94
C ASP A 374 -18.26 -16.21 -14.26
N GLU A 375 -19.41 -15.52 -14.20
CA GLU A 375 -20.22 -15.12 -15.36
C GLU A 375 -19.73 -13.83 -16.07
N THR A 376 -18.84 -13.04 -15.45
CA THR A 376 -18.41 -11.75 -16.00
C THR A 376 -17.19 -11.89 -16.90
N ASP A 377 -17.36 -11.66 -18.21
CA ASP A 377 -16.32 -11.85 -19.25
C ASP A 377 -15.01 -11.10 -18.99
N TYR A 378 -15.08 -9.87 -18.47
CA TYR A 378 -13.89 -9.06 -18.23
C TYR A 378 -13.17 -9.41 -16.92
N ILE A 379 -13.66 -10.37 -16.13
CA ILE A 379 -12.93 -10.93 -15.00
C ILE A 379 -12.18 -12.17 -15.49
N GLU A 380 -10.85 -12.12 -15.51
CA GLU A 380 -10.00 -13.24 -15.93
C GLU A 380 -9.65 -14.15 -14.73
N ARG A 381 -9.30 -13.57 -13.58
CA ARG A 381 -8.96 -14.34 -12.36
C ARG A 381 -9.34 -13.58 -11.08
N TYR A 382 -9.56 -14.30 -9.99
CA TYR A 382 -9.77 -13.71 -8.66
C TYR A 382 -9.24 -14.59 -7.53
N ALA A 383 -8.84 -14.00 -6.41
CA ALA A 383 -8.42 -14.72 -5.19
C ALA A 383 -8.92 -14.01 -3.94
N TYR A 384 -9.65 -14.73 -3.07
CA TYR A 384 -10.08 -14.19 -1.77
C TYR A 384 -8.86 -14.03 -0.86
N PHE A 385 -8.87 -12.99 -0.03
CA PHE A 385 -7.83 -12.75 0.96
C PHE A 385 -8.19 -13.43 2.29
N MET A 386 -7.53 -14.52 2.71
CA MET A 386 -6.53 -15.35 2.03
C MET A 386 -6.54 -16.77 2.60
N VAL A 387 -5.74 -17.67 2.02
CA VAL A 387 -5.47 -18.99 2.60
C VAL A 387 -4.58 -18.84 3.84
N SER A 388 -5.21 -18.90 5.01
CA SER A 388 -4.55 -18.99 6.31
C SER A 388 -5.40 -19.78 7.31
N ASP A 389 -4.74 -20.30 8.34
CA ASP A 389 -5.44 -20.88 9.49
C ASP A 389 -6.25 -19.79 10.22
N GLY A 390 -7.48 -20.11 10.59
CA GLY A 390 -8.45 -19.16 11.13
C GLY A 390 -9.16 -18.28 10.08
N ASN A 391 -8.86 -18.44 8.79
CA ASN A 391 -9.59 -17.81 7.69
C ASN A 391 -10.18 -18.91 6.80
N LEU A 392 -9.66 -19.15 5.59
CA LEU A 392 -10.15 -20.18 4.69
C LEU A 392 -9.78 -21.61 5.14
N VAL A 393 -8.90 -21.76 6.11
CA VAL A 393 -8.48 -23.06 6.67
C VAL A 393 -8.68 -23.05 8.18
N SER A 394 -9.00 -24.22 8.74
CA SER A 394 -9.03 -24.51 10.18
C SER A 394 -8.14 -25.73 10.44
N GLY A 395 -6.91 -25.49 10.89
CA GLY A 395 -5.86 -26.50 10.99
C GLY A 395 -5.42 -27.01 9.62
N SER A 396 -5.79 -28.24 9.27
CA SER A 396 -5.44 -28.89 8.00
C SER A 396 -6.67 -29.20 7.13
N SER A 397 -7.77 -28.47 7.33
CA SER A 397 -9.03 -28.67 6.61
C SER A 397 -9.68 -27.33 6.32
N LEU A 398 -10.56 -27.29 5.33
CA LEU A 398 -11.32 -26.08 5.02
C LEU A 398 -12.13 -25.63 6.23
N SER A 399 -12.14 -24.32 6.50
CA SER A 399 -13.11 -23.72 7.43
C SER A 399 -14.52 -23.70 6.79
N SER A 400 -15.51 -23.17 7.51
CA SER A 400 -16.84 -22.91 6.93
C SER A 400 -16.76 -21.96 5.73
N LEU A 401 -16.02 -20.86 5.90
CA LEU A 401 -15.76 -19.89 4.85
C LEU A 401 -14.94 -20.50 3.70
N GLY A 402 -13.91 -21.27 4.03
CA GLY A 402 -13.09 -22.00 3.05
C GLY A 402 -13.89 -23.01 2.24
N SER A 403 -14.87 -23.68 2.86
CA SER A 403 -15.78 -24.59 2.17
C SER A 403 -16.69 -23.83 1.20
N THR A 404 -17.19 -22.66 1.60
CA THR A 404 -17.95 -21.76 0.70
C THR A 404 -17.08 -21.34 -0.48
N TYR A 405 -15.85 -20.88 -0.22
CA TYR A 405 -14.90 -20.48 -1.24
C TYR A 405 -14.52 -21.63 -2.18
N ALA A 406 -14.43 -22.87 -1.69
CA ALA A 406 -14.05 -24.03 -2.50
C ALA A 406 -15.19 -24.58 -3.37
N THR A 407 -16.45 -24.42 -2.95
CA THR A 407 -17.58 -25.19 -3.52
C THR A 407 -18.70 -24.37 -4.13
N SER A 408 -18.75 -23.06 -3.85
CA SER A 408 -19.79 -22.20 -4.44
C SER A 408 -19.58 -22.07 -5.95
N THR A 409 -20.68 -22.09 -6.70
CA THR A 409 -20.76 -22.05 -8.17
C THR A 409 -21.82 -21.07 -8.62
#